data_AF-D1YXF0-F1
#
_entry.id   AF-D1YXF0-F1
#
_cell.length_a   1.000
_cell.length_b   1.000
_cell.length_c   1.000
_cell.angle_alpha   90.00
_cell.angle_beta   90.00
_cell.angle_gamma   90.00
#
_symmetry.space_group_name_H-M   'P 1'
#
loop_
_entity.id
_entity.type
_entity.pdbx_description
1 polymer ?
#
loop_
_entity_poly.entity_id
_entity_poly.type
_entity_poly.pdbx_seq_one_letter_code
_entity_poly.pdbx_strand_id
1 'polypeptide(L)'
;MYRGLKKLEITAMRRSLDYWGAFDLSGEFDFIVRQGEKNDLFAVTPEVKYYVIGRDPEPVFAGLYMGSLGKKALVLSMEGAYMVASVSDKKKIKVTGQAESLVVYGRDVFGSSITWADESIQQNERIIIANKYGEAIGIGRARFDHKGLFQDKVTVNTEADMGLYIRGQEEVSGG
;
A
#
# COMPACT_ATOMS: atom_id res chain seq x y z
N MET A 1 14.11 17.05 1.29
CA MET A 1 15.38 16.49 1.81
C MET A 1 15.19 15.06 2.31
N TYR A 2 15.91 14.11 1.72
CA TYR A 2 16.03 12.74 2.22
C TYR A 2 16.86 12.66 3.50
N ARG A 3 16.39 11.85 4.46
CA ARG A 3 17.09 11.55 5.72
C ARG A 3 16.74 10.16 6.25
N GLY A 4 17.49 9.70 7.25
CA GLY A 4 17.11 8.53 8.04
C GLY A 4 15.84 8.76 8.88
N LEU A 5 15.20 7.65 9.28
CA LEU A 5 14.03 7.67 10.15
C LEU A 5 14.41 8.05 11.59
N LYS A 6 13.53 8.81 12.25
CA LYS A 6 13.58 9.08 13.68
C LYS A 6 13.04 7.88 14.46
N LYS A 7 13.36 7.77 15.76
CA LYS A 7 12.94 6.66 16.64
C LYS A 7 11.42 6.39 16.62
N LEU A 8 10.59 7.44 16.63
CA LEU A 8 9.13 7.29 16.56
C LEU A 8 8.66 6.82 15.18
N GLU A 9 9.30 7.27 14.10
CA GLU A 9 9.01 6.86 12.73
C GLU A 9 9.38 5.40 12.49
N ILE A 10 10.52 4.93 13.02
CA ILE A 10 10.92 3.52 12.99
C ILE A 10 9.85 2.66 13.66
N THR A 11 9.40 3.07 14.86
CA THR A 11 8.35 2.35 15.59
C THR A 11 7.03 2.32 14.81
N ALA A 12 6.61 3.45 14.24
CA ALA A 12 5.38 3.54 13.45
C ALA A 12 5.45 2.69 12.17
N MET A 13 6.57 2.74 11.46
CA MET A 13 6.83 1.94 10.26
C MET A 13 6.77 0.44 10.60
N ARG A 14 7.52 -0.01 11.61
CA ARG A 14 7.56 -1.43 12.01
C ARG A 14 6.20 -1.96 12.45
N ARG A 15 5.45 -1.19 13.25
CA ARG A 15 4.08 -1.55 13.66
C ARG A 15 3.14 -1.64 12.46
N SER A 16 3.32 -0.78 11.47
CA SER A 16 2.50 -0.82 10.26
C SER A 16 2.84 -2.05 9.40
N LEU A 17 4.13 -2.37 9.23
CA LEU A 17 4.54 -3.59 8.53
C LEU A 17 4.02 -4.85 9.25
N ASP A 18 4.06 -4.89 10.58
CA ASP A 18 3.47 -5.99 11.36
C ASP A 18 1.94 -6.11 11.21
N TYR A 19 1.24 -4.97 11.18
CA TYR A 19 -0.20 -4.94 10.88
C TYR A 19 -0.52 -5.63 9.56
N TRP A 20 0.29 -5.36 8.53
CA TRP A 20 0.20 -5.97 7.21
C TRP A 20 0.84 -7.36 7.09
N GLY A 21 1.46 -7.88 8.15
CA GLY A 21 2.12 -9.18 8.13
C GLY A 21 3.38 -9.21 7.26
N ALA A 22 4.00 -8.05 7.04
CA ALA A 22 5.19 -7.86 6.21
C ALA A 22 6.37 -7.31 7.03
N PHE A 23 6.48 -7.73 8.29
CA PHE A 23 7.52 -7.25 9.22
C PHE A 23 8.94 -7.57 8.72
N ASP A 24 9.11 -8.69 8.02
CA ASP A 24 10.41 -9.14 7.52
C ASP A 24 11.03 -8.18 6.50
N LEU A 25 10.20 -7.38 5.78
CA LEU A 25 10.68 -6.29 4.93
C LEU A 25 11.55 -5.28 5.69
N SER A 26 11.35 -5.15 7.01
CA SER A 26 12.15 -4.26 7.86
C SER A 26 13.59 -4.75 8.11
N GLY A 27 13.86 -6.02 7.83
CA GLY A 27 15.20 -6.61 7.84
C GLY A 27 15.82 -6.73 6.46
N GLU A 28 15.01 -6.82 5.41
CA GLU A 28 15.48 -6.95 4.01
C GLU A 28 15.90 -5.61 3.40
N PHE A 29 15.14 -4.55 3.68
CA PHE A 29 15.38 -3.23 3.11
C PHE A 29 15.82 -2.22 4.16
N ASP A 30 16.60 -1.25 3.70
CA ASP A 30 16.82 -0.03 4.43
C ASP A 30 15.68 0.95 4.14
N PHE A 31 15.37 1.82 5.10
CA PHE A 31 14.31 2.81 4.93
C PHE A 31 14.84 4.22 5.13
N ILE A 32 14.34 5.13 4.30
CA ILE A 32 14.60 6.57 4.39
C ILE A 32 13.29 7.34 4.28
N VAL A 33 13.30 8.61 4.68
CA VAL A 33 12.17 9.50 4.47
C VAL A 33 12.54 10.74 3.69
N ARG A 34 11.67 11.16 2.78
CA ARG A 34 11.70 12.49 2.19
C ARG A 34 10.83 13.42 3.03
N GLN A 35 11.43 14.50 3.54
CA GLN A 35 10.69 15.49 4.32
C GLN A 35 9.78 16.33 3.42
N GLY A 36 8.53 16.47 3.85
CA GLY A 36 7.50 17.32 3.25
C GLY A 36 6.40 17.62 4.27
N GLU A 37 5.20 17.99 3.81
CA GLU A 37 4.02 18.15 4.69
C GLU A 37 3.68 16.85 5.43
N LYS A 38 3.84 15.72 4.72
CA LYS A 38 3.92 14.38 5.27
C LYS A 38 5.30 13.82 4.95
N ASN A 39 5.82 12.96 5.83
CA ASN A 39 7.09 12.31 5.58
C ASN A 39 6.84 11.09 4.71
N ASP A 40 7.35 11.12 3.49
CA ASP A 40 7.22 10.02 2.53
C ASP A 40 8.28 8.97 2.82
N LEU A 41 7.87 7.72 2.98
CA LEU A 41 8.73 6.59 3.30
C LEU A 41 9.15 5.89 2.01
N PHE A 42 10.45 5.61 1.89
CA PHE A 42 11.00 4.86 0.78
C PHE A 42 11.78 3.65 1.28
N ALA A 43 11.57 2.50 0.65
CA ALA A 43 12.41 1.32 0.78
C ALA A 43 13.58 1.43 -0.21
N VAL A 44 14.80 1.26 0.28
CA VAL A 44 16.04 1.43 -0.48
C VAL A 44 17.01 0.32 -0.16
N THR A 45 17.95 0.07 -1.07
CA THR A 45 19.13 -0.75 -0.74
C THR A 45 20.11 0.06 0.11
N PRO A 46 21.04 -0.60 0.84
CA PRO A 46 22.05 0.08 1.63
C PRO A 46 22.90 1.08 0.82
N GLU A 47 23.23 0.76 -0.43
CA GLU A 47 23.99 1.62 -1.33
C GLU A 47 23.20 2.89 -1.65
N VAL A 48 21.93 2.75 -2.04
CA VAL A 48 21.08 3.90 -2.36
C VAL A 48 20.94 4.82 -1.15
N LYS A 49 20.74 4.28 0.05
CA LYS A 49 20.67 5.08 1.28
C LYS A 49 21.91 5.95 1.49
N TYR A 50 23.10 5.41 1.26
CA TYR A 50 24.35 6.15 1.36
C TYR A 50 24.46 7.26 0.31
N TYR A 51 23.98 7.01 -0.90
CA TYR A 51 24.05 7.98 -1.98
C TYR A 51 23.04 9.11 -1.87
N VAL A 52 21.85 8.90 -1.31
CA VAL A 52 20.74 9.88 -1.40
C VAL A 52 20.63 10.83 -0.21
N ILE A 53 21.05 10.42 0.99
CA ILE A 53 20.89 11.26 2.20
C ILE A 53 21.83 12.46 2.14
N GLY A 54 21.29 13.67 2.36
CA GLY A 54 22.07 14.90 2.52
C GLY A 54 22.77 15.40 1.26
N ARG A 55 22.36 14.95 0.07
CA ARG A 55 22.93 15.41 -1.22
C ARG A 55 22.34 16.73 -1.70
N ASP A 56 23.17 17.45 -2.44
CA ASP A 56 22.83 18.63 -3.21
C ASP A 56 23.43 18.51 -4.63
N PRO A 57 22.63 18.55 -5.72
CA PRO A 57 21.16 18.61 -5.69
C PRO A 57 20.54 17.36 -5.06
N GLU A 58 19.37 17.52 -4.42
CA GLU A 58 18.58 16.40 -3.93
C GLU A 58 18.19 15.49 -5.12
N PRO A 59 18.45 14.17 -5.04
CA PRO A 59 17.97 13.22 -6.06
C PRO A 59 16.46 13.29 -6.22
N VAL A 60 15.98 13.24 -7.46
CA VAL A 60 14.53 13.30 -7.74
C VAL A 60 13.80 12.07 -7.20
N PHE A 61 14.46 10.91 -7.23
CA PHE A 61 13.93 9.61 -6.81
C PHE A 61 14.92 8.87 -5.92
N ALA A 62 14.40 8.05 -5.01
CA ALA A 62 15.21 7.16 -4.17
C ALA A 62 14.43 5.89 -3.81
N GLY A 63 14.79 4.76 -4.43
CA GLY A 63 14.16 3.46 -4.16
C GLY A 63 12.67 3.41 -4.47
N LEU A 64 11.94 2.58 -3.73
CA LEU A 64 10.51 2.38 -3.89
C LEU A 64 9.72 3.20 -2.86
N TYR A 65 8.77 4.01 -3.33
CA TYR A 65 7.86 4.72 -2.45
C TYR A 65 6.89 3.74 -1.78
N MET A 66 6.95 3.66 -0.44
CA MET A 66 6.10 2.75 0.35
C MET A 66 4.79 3.41 0.77
N GLY A 67 4.73 4.74 0.77
CA GLY A 67 3.62 5.52 1.30
C GLY A 67 4.07 6.60 2.28
N SER A 68 3.11 7.23 2.93
CA SER A 68 3.36 8.37 3.82
C SER A 68 3.25 7.97 5.29
N LEU A 69 4.25 8.38 6.08
CA LEU A 69 4.24 8.20 7.53
C LEU A 69 3.42 9.31 8.20
N GLY A 70 2.26 8.93 8.72
CA GLY A 70 1.50 9.75 9.65
C GLY A 70 2.05 9.67 11.08
N LYS A 71 1.38 10.35 12.02
CA LYS A 71 1.76 10.35 13.44
C LYS A 71 1.78 8.96 14.09
N LYS A 72 0.93 8.04 13.60
CA LYS A 72 0.69 6.72 14.23
C LYS A 72 0.93 5.53 13.32
N ALA A 73 0.80 5.71 12.01
CA ALA A 73 0.84 4.61 11.05
C ALA A 73 1.35 5.08 9.69
N LEU A 74 1.94 4.14 8.96
CA LEU A 74 2.20 4.24 7.53
C LEU A 74 0.88 4.08 6.78
N VAL A 75 0.56 5.05 5.93
CA VAL A 75 -0.49 4.92 4.92
C VAL A 75 0.19 4.47 3.64
N LEU A 76 -0.03 3.21 3.25
CA LEU A 76 0.60 2.63 2.08
C LEU A 76 0.23 3.41 0.81
N SER A 77 1.20 3.56 -0.08
CA SER A 77 0.93 3.84 -1.49
C SER A 77 0.54 2.55 -2.21
N MET A 78 0.17 2.66 -3.50
CA MET A 78 -0.09 1.46 -4.30
C MET A 78 1.15 0.58 -4.47
N GLU A 79 2.33 1.18 -4.64
CA GLU A 79 3.60 0.45 -4.75
C GLU A 79 3.97 -0.24 -3.43
N GLY A 80 3.75 0.45 -2.30
CA GLY A 80 3.90 -0.15 -0.97
C GLY A 80 2.94 -1.30 -0.73
N ALA A 81 1.67 -1.17 -1.15
CA ALA A 81 0.70 -2.26 -1.09
C ALA A 81 1.08 -3.45 -1.97
N TYR A 82 1.63 -3.20 -3.17
CA TYR A 82 2.14 -4.25 -4.05
C TYR A 82 3.30 -5.02 -3.41
N MET A 83 4.28 -4.31 -2.84
CA MET A 83 5.40 -4.94 -2.13
C MET A 83 4.93 -5.76 -0.94
N VAL A 84 4.05 -5.21 -0.10
CA VAL A 84 3.45 -5.94 1.04
C VAL A 84 2.70 -7.19 0.57
N ALA A 85 1.89 -7.07 -0.49
CA ALA A 85 1.12 -8.17 -1.02
C ALA A 85 2.00 -9.31 -1.57
N SER A 86 3.21 -9.01 -2.04
CA SER A 86 4.15 -10.01 -2.55
C SER A 86 4.72 -10.93 -1.46
N VAL A 87 4.72 -10.49 -0.20
CA VAL A 87 5.29 -11.24 0.94
C VAL A 87 4.27 -11.66 2.00
N SER A 88 3.04 -11.13 1.94
CA SER A 88 2.00 -11.42 2.93
C SER A 88 0.60 -11.47 2.33
N ASP A 89 -0.21 -12.39 2.86
CA ASP A 89 -1.65 -12.48 2.60
C ASP A 89 -2.49 -11.89 3.75
N LYS A 90 -1.87 -11.33 4.80
CA LYS A 90 -2.58 -10.70 5.93
C LYS A 90 -3.28 -9.40 5.49
N LYS A 91 -4.50 -9.18 6.00
CA LYS A 91 -5.38 -8.04 5.65
C LYS A 91 -5.62 -7.92 4.13
N LYS A 92 -5.69 -9.04 3.42
CA LYS A 92 -5.89 -9.08 1.97
C LYS A 92 -7.21 -9.77 1.61
N ILE A 93 -7.83 -9.32 0.52
CA ILE A 93 -8.88 -10.05 -0.19
C ILE A 93 -8.43 -10.36 -1.62
N LYS A 94 -8.93 -11.44 -2.21
CA LYS A 94 -8.77 -11.76 -3.63
C LYS A 94 -10.13 -11.66 -4.31
N VAL A 95 -10.17 -11.02 -5.47
CA VAL A 95 -11.41 -10.80 -6.24
C VAL A 95 -11.40 -11.54 -7.57
N THR A 96 -12.58 -11.70 -8.17
CA THR A 96 -12.73 -12.20 -9.54
C THR A 96 -12.12 -11.23 -10.57
N GLY A 97 -11.79 -11.71 -11.77
CA GLY A 97 -11.26 -10.85 -12.85
C GLY A 97 -12.23 -9.77 -13.32
N GLN A 98 -13.55 -10.03 -13.22
CA GLN A 98 -14.58 -9.01 -13.48
C GLN A 98 -14.50 -7.87 -12.45
N ALA A 99 -14.39 -8.21 -11.16
CA ALA A 99 -14.25 -7.22 -10.11
C ALA A 99 -12.89 -6.51 -10.15
N GLU A 100 -11.81 -7.20 -10.51
CA GLU A 100 -10.51 -6.57 -10.76
C GLU A 100 -10.62 -5.41 -11.74
N SER A 101 -11.29 -5.65 -12.88
CA SER A 101 -11.52 -4.61 -13.89
C SER A 101 -12.30 -3.42 -13.34
N LEU A 102 -13.27 -3.65 -12.44
CA LEU A 102 -14.05 -2.57 -11.83
C LEU A 102 -13.27 -1.79 -10.77
N VAL A 103 -12.48 -2.49 -9.95
CA VAL A 103 -11.65 -1.89 -8.89
C VAL A 103 -10.63 -0.93 -9.48
N VAL A 104 -9.99 -1.29 -10.60
CA VAL A 104 -9.06 -0.38 -11.28
C VAL A 104 -9.75 0.85 -11.87
N TYR A 105 -11.08 0.90 -11.92
CA TYR A 105 -11.85 2.13 -12.23
C TYR A 105 -12.39 2.82 -10.97
N GLY A 106 -11.85 2.51 -9.79
CA GLY A 106 -12.23 3.10 -8.52
C GLY A 106 -13.58 2.60 -7.99
N ARG A 107 -14.12 1.49 -8.52
CA ARG A 107 -15.37 0.92 -7.99
C ARG A 107 -15.13 0.16 -6.69
N ASP A 108 -16.12 0.25 -5.82
CA ASP A 108 -16.20 -0.55 -4.59
C ASP A 108 -16.40 -2.04 -4.92
N VAL A 109 -16.00 -2.92 -3.98
CA VAL A 109 -16.09 -4.38 -4.16
C VAL A 109 -17.41 -4.90 -3.59
N PHE A 110 -18.11 -5.65 -4.43
CA PHE A 110 -19.27 -6.44 -4.03
C PHE A 110 -18.81 -7.77 -3.40
N GLY A 111 -19.42 -8.19 -2.30
CA GLY A 111 -18.97 -9.37 -1.56
C GLY A 111 -19.06 -10.67 -2.35
N SER A 112 -20.03 -10.79 -3.27
CA SER A 112 -20.15 -11.93 -4.19
C SER A 112 -19.00 -12.02 -5.21
N SER A 113 -18.17 -10.99 -5.33
CA SER A 113 -16.97 -10.99 -6.17
C SER A 113 -15.68 -11.34 -5.42
N ILE A 114 -15.74 -11.55 -4.10
CA ILE A 114 -14.60 -11.96 -3.29
C ILE A 114 -14.47 -13.47 -3.34
N THR A 115 -13.33 -13.97 -3.81
CA THR A 115 -13.04 -15.41 -3.92
C THR A 115 -12.30 -15.95 -2.71
N TRP A 116 -11.60 -15.09 -1.98
CA TRP A 116 -10.88 -15.43 -0.76
C TRP A 116 -10.64 -14.14 0.07
N ALA A 117 -10.61 -14.27 1.40
CA ALA A 117 -10.29 -13.18 2.30
C ALA A 117 -9.53 -13.70 3.53
N ASP A 118 -8.55 -12.93 4.01
CA ASP A 118 -7.90 -13.19 5.30
C ASP A 118 -8.94 -13.21 6.43
N GLU A 119 -8.88 -14.24 7.28
CA GLU A 119 -9.76 -14.43 8.42
C GLU A 119 -9.55 -13.37 9.50
N SER A 120 -8.38 -12.74 9.54
CA SER A 120 -8.07 -11.70 10.53
C SER A 120 -8.75 -10.36 10.26
N ILE A 121 -9.39 -10.17 9.10
CA ILE A 121 -10.02 -8.90 8.71
C ILE A 121 -11.19 -8.55 9.62
N GLN A 122 -11.12 -7.37 10.23
CA GLN A 122 -12.19 -6.80 11.05
C GLN A 122 -12.92 -5.68 10.30
N GLN A 123 -14.11 -5.37 10.78
CA GLN A 123 -14.89 -4.25 10.29
C GLN A 123 -14.11 -2.93 10.42
N ASN A 124 -14.24 -2.06 9.42
CA ASN A 124 -13.63 -0.74 9.33
C ASN A 124 -12.09 -0.75 9.23
N GLU A 125 -11.48 -1.90 8.97
CA GLU A 125 -10.04 -2.00 8.73
C GLU A 125 -9.66 -1.67 7.28
N ARG A 126 -8.43 -1.18 7.11
CA ARG A 126 -7.83 -1.07 5.77
C ARG A 126 -7.34 -2.44 5.33
N ILE A 127 -7.57 -2.75 4.07
CA ILE A 127 -7.20 -4.02 3.47
C ILE A 127 -6.60 -3.81 2.09
N ILE A 128 -5.83 -4.79 1.64
CA ILE A 128 -5.36 -4.86 0.26
C ILE A 128 -6.40 -5.60 -0.57
N ILE A 129 -6.80 -5.00 -1.68
CA ILE A 129 -7.62 -5.65 -2.71
C ILE A 129 -6.65 -6.23 -3.73
N ALA A 130 -6.68 -7.55 -3.90
CA ALA A 130 -5.80 -8.25 -4.81
C ALA A 130 -6.57 -8.99 -5.91
N ASN A 131 -5.91 -9.17 -7.05
CA ASN A 131 -6.43 -10.04 -8.11
C ASN A 131 -6.32 -11.53 -7.72
N LYS A 132 -6.74 -12.42 -8.63
CA LYS A 132 -6.67 -13.87 -8.41
C LYS A 132 -5.25 -14.41 -8.22
N TYR A 133 -4.22 -13.68 -8.64
CA TYR A 133 -2.81 -14.04 -8.47
C TYR A 133 -2.22 -13.53 -7.14
N GLY A 134 -2.98 -12.74 -6.38
CA GLY A 134 -2.53 -12.18 -5.10
C GLY A 134 -1.79 -10.85 -5.23
N GLU A 135 -1.74 -10.26 -6.42
CA GLU A 135 -1.14 -8.96 -6.70
C GLU A 135 -2.07 -7.84 -6.25
N ALA A 136 -1.55 -6.83 -5.55
CA ALA A 136 -2.34 -5.69 -5.11
C ALA A 136 -2.82 -4.86 -6.32
N ILE A 137 -4.13 -4.67 -6.44
CA ILE A 137 -4.77 -3.83 -7.47
C ILE A 137 -5.45 -2.59 -6.87
N GLY A 138 -5.68 -2.61 -5.55
CA GLY A 138 -6.21 -1.47 -4.81
C GLY A 138 -5.98 -1.59 -3.31
N ILE A 139 -6.22 -0.49 -2.61
CA ILE A 139 -6.35 -0.43 -1.16
C ILE A 139 -7.80 -0.08 -0.87
N GLY A 140 -8.41 -0.79 0.07
CA GLY A 140 -9.79 -0.56 0.46
C GLY A 140 -10.02 -0.55 1.95
N ARG A 141 -11.27 -0.34 2.33
CA ARG A 141 -11.76 -0.41 3.71
C ARG A 141 -12.90 -1.40 3.82
N ALA A 142 -12.71 -2.41 4.67
CA ALA A 142 -13.72 -3.42 4.91
C ALA A 142 -14.93 -2.81 5.65
N ARG A 143 -16.14 -2.96 5.10
CA ARG A 143 -17.39 -2.52 5.75
C ARG A 143 -17.88 -3.51 6.81
N PHE A 144 -17.37 -4.74 6.77
CA PHE A 144 -17.73 -5.85 7.63
C PHE A 144 -16.47 -6.62 8.03
N ASP A 145 -16.59 -7.50 9.03
CA ASP A 145 -15.57 -8.49 9.34
C ASP A 145 -15.50 -9.59 8.26
N HIS A 146 -14.55 -10.52 8.40
CA HIS A 146 -14.36 -11.64 7.47
C HIS A 146 -15.67 -12.34 7.08
N LYS A 147 -16.53 -12.67 8.06
CA LYS A 147 -17.80 -13.37 7.80
C LYS A 147 -18.75 -12.54 6.95
N GLY A 148 -18.80 -11.23 7.19
CA GLY A 148 -19.66 -10.33 6.44
C GLY A 148 -19.12 -9.91 5.06
N LEU A 149 -17.85 -10.18 4.73
CA LEU A 149 -17.25 -9.79 3.45
C LEU A 149 -17.92 -10.46 2.24
N PHE A 150 -18.48 -11.65 2.39
CA PHE A 150 -19.06 -12.44 1.30
C PHE A 150 -20.55 -12.17 1.04
N GLN A 151 -21.13 -11.15 1.67
CA GLN A 151 -22.54 -10.80 1.47
C GLN A 151 -22.80 -10.24 0.06
N ASP A 152 -24.01 -10.46 -0.47
CA ASP A 152 -24.43 -9.97 -1.78
C ASP A 152 -24.79 -8.47 -1.75
N LYS A 153 -23.81 -7.64 -1.38
CA LYS A 153 -23.84 -6.18 -1.39
C LYS A 153 -22.42 -5.65 -1.47
N VAL A 154 -22.25 -4.33 -1.51
CA VAL A 154 -20.93 -3.71 -1.36
C VAL A 154 -20.38 -3.97 0.05
N THR A 155 -19.22 -4.62 0.13
CA THR A 155 -18.57 -5.00 1.39
C THR A 155 -17.19 -4.36 1.59
N VAL A 156 -16.59 -3.78 0.54
CA VAL A 156 -15.33 -3.02 0.65
C VAL A 156 -15.44 -1.72 -0.12
N ASN A 157 -15.07 -0.61 0.53
CA ASN A 157 -14.87 0.66 -0.14
C ASN A 157 -13.48 0.74 -0.75
N THR A 158 -13.35 1.13 -2.01
CA THR A 158 -12.03 1.35 -2.63
C THR A 158 -11.53 2.75 -2.23
N GLU A 159 -10.34 2.82 -1.62
CA GLU A 159 -9.70 4.09 -1.20
C GLU A 159 -8.60 4.53 -2.18
N ALA A 160 -7.92 3.58 -2.81
CA ALA A 160 -6.93 3.82 -3.86
C ALA A 160 -6.89 2.64 -4.83
N ASP A 161 -6.61 2.90 -6.10
CA ASP A 161 -6.53 1.88 -7.15
C ASP A 161 -5.36 2.14 -8.10
N MET A 162 -4.86 1.08 -8.75
CA MET A 162 -3.80 1.22 -9.75
C MET A 162 -4.23 2.06 -10.97
N GLY A 163 -5.51 2.08 -11.30
CA GLY A 163 -5.99 2.83 -12.45
C GLY A 163 -5.92 4.34 -12.28
N LEU A 164 -5.78 4.87 -11.06
CA LEU A 164 -5.42 6.27 -10.83
C LEU A 164 -4.11 6.63 -11.53
N TYR A 165 -3.12 5.73 -11.49
CA TYR A 165 -1.84 5.93 -12.17
C TYR A 165 -1.97 5.78 -13.68
N ILE A 166 -2.76 4.83 -14.16
CA ILE A 166 -2.95 4.56 -15.60
C ILE A 166 -3.71 5.71 -16.27
N ARG A 167 -4.76 6.23 -15.63
CA ARG A 167 -5.54 7.37 -16.14
C ARG A 167 -4.75 8.69 -16.07
N GLY A 168 -3.87 8.84 -15.09
CA GLY A 168 -3.03 10.03 -14.94
C GLY A 168 -1.93 10.20 -16.00
N GLN A 169 -1.70 9.19 -16.86
CA GLN A 169 -0.66 9.30 -17.91
C GLN A 169 -1.09 10.12 -19.13
N GLU A 170 -2.39 10.37 -19.36
CA GLU A 170 -2.85 11.17 -20.51
C GLU A 170 -2.51 12.67 -20.38
N GLU A 171 -2.34 13.20 -19.16
CA GLU A 171 -2.02 14.63 -18.95
C GLU A 171 -0.55 14.98 -19.25
N VAL A 172 0.36 14.01 -19.37
CA VAL A 172 1.81 14.26 -19.57
C VAL A 172 2.20 14.30 -21.05
N SER A 173 1.31 13.91 -21.95
CA SER A 173 1.53 13.96 -23.42
C SER A 173 1.19 15.31 -24.07
N GLY A 174 0.89 16.35 -23.28
CA GLY A 174 0.49 17.68 -23.76
C GLY A 174 1.39 18.84 -23.34
N GLY A 175 2.70 18.62 -23.23
CA GLY A 175 3.70 19.65 -22.93
C GLY A 175 4.74 19.82 -24.03
#